data_AF-A0A2Z2HVS5-F1
#
_entry.id   AF-A0A2Z2HVS5-F1
#
_cell.length_a   1.000
_cell.length_b   1.000
_cell.length_c   1.000
_cell.angle_alpha   90.00
_cell.angle_beta   90.00
_cell.angle_gamma   90.00
#
_symmetry.space_group_name_H-M   'P 1'
#
loop_
_entity.id
_entity.type
_entity.pdbx_description
1 polymer ?
#
loop_
_entity_poly.entity_id
_entity_poly.type
_entity_poly.pdbx_seq_one_letter_code
_entity_poly.pdbx_strand_id
1 'polypeptide(L)' 'MTVYTCRICGFESESPVGIVSHATKHKNRFESLVGRPPEDYDEVVALLGSQPTLFAPYGSDQTTLTDHRTDAGGDQR' A
#
# COMPACT_ATOMS: atom_id res chain seq x y z
N MET A 1 5.87 -24.81 -7.27
CA MET A 1 6.26 -23.48 -7.77
C MET A 1 6.30 -22.55 -6.58
N THR A 2 7.34 -21.75 -6.42
CA THR A 2 7.48 -20.83 -5.28
C THR A 2 6.92 -19.48 -5.68
N VAL A 3 5.92 -18.99 -4.95
CA VAL A 3 5.37 -17.65 -5.13
C VAL A 3 5.97 -16.74 -4.05
N TYR A 4 6.50 -15.60 -4.47
CA TYR A 4 7.04 -14.56 -3.60
C TYR A 4 6.00 -13.45 -3.44
N THR A 5 5.68 -13.10 -2.20
CA THR A 5 4.62 -12.14 -1.87
C THR A 5 5.19 -10.91 -1.18
N CYS A 6 4.81 -9.72 -1.64
CA CYS A 6 5.17 -8.45 -1.02
C CYS A 6 4.24 -8.15 0.16
N ARG A 7 4.80 -8.00 1.37
CA ARG A 7 4.02 -7.71 2.59
C ARG A 7 3.48 -6.28 2.65
N ILE A 8 3.96 -5.39 1.77
CA ILE A 8 3.58 -3.96 1.76
C ILE A 8 2.30 -3.76 0.95
N CYS A 9 2.21 -4.36 -0.24
CA CYS A 9 1.11 -4.12 -1.19
C CYS A 9 0.42 -5.41 -1.67
N GLY A 10 0.82 -6.58 -1.19
CA GLY A 10 0.24 -7.86 -1.59
C GLY A 10 0.65 -8.33 -2.98
N PHE A 11 1.58 -7.66 -3.67
CA PHE A 11 2.04 -8.08 -4.99
C PHE A 11 2.69 -9.47 -4.95
N GLU A 12 2.28 -10.34 -5.86
CA GLU A 12 2.78 -11.71 -5.97
C GLU A 12 3.64 -11.86 -7.23
N SER A 13 4.73 -12.62 -7.14
CA SER A 13 5.58 -12.93 -8.28
C SER A 13 6.14 -14.34 -8.17
N GLU A 14 6.16 -15.06 -9.29
CA GLU A 14 6.83 -16.36 -9.38
C GLU A 14 8.34 -16.21 -9.65
N SER A 15 8.80 -14.97 -9.89
CA SER A 15 10.20 -14.67 -10.16
C SER A 15 10.89 -14.05 -8.95
N PRO A 16 12.03 -14.61 -8.48
CA PRO A 16 12.81 -14.00 -7.40
C PRO A 16 13.37 -12.62 -7.80
N VAL A 17 13.72 -12.44 -9.08
CA VAL A 17 14.17 -11.13 -9.59
C VAL A 17 12.99 -10.15 -9.66
N GLY A 18 11.81 -10.66 -10.00
CA GLY A 18 10.56 -9.90 -10.00
C GLY A 18 10.27 -9.27 -8.64
N ILE A 19 10.29 -10.07 -7.57
CA ILE A 19 10.01 -9.57 -6.22
C ILE A 19 11.09 -8.60 -5.71
N VAL A 20 12.37 -8.80 -6.06
CA VAL A 20 13.45 -7.88 -5.67
C VAL A 20 13.32 -6.55 -6.37
N SER A 21 13.07 -6.54 -7.69
CA SER A 21 12.87 -5.30 -8.45
C SER A 21 11.64 -4.52 -7.95
N HIS A 22 10.60 -5.24 -7.53
CA HIS A 22 9.43 -4.68 -6.90
C HIS A 22 9.76 -4.04 -5.54
N ALA A 23 10.52 -4.73 -4.68
CA ALA A 23 10.95 -4.20 -3.38
C ALA A 23 11.77 -2.90 -3.52
N THR A 24 12.59 -2.78 -4.57
CA THR A 24 13.34 -1.54 -4.86
C THR A 24 12.42 -0.35 -5.13
N LYS A 25 11.27 -0.54 -5.78
CA LYS A 25 10.29 0.57 -5.97
C LYS A 25 9.80 1.12 -4.64
N HIS A 26 9.60 0.26 -3.63
CA HIS A 26 9.23 0.70 -2.29
C HIS A 26 10.37 1.48 -1.60
N LYS A 27 11.62 1.04 -1.75
CA LYS A 27 12.79 1.79 -1.25
C LYS A 27 12.89 3.18 -1.88
N ASN A 28 12.76 3.27 -3.20
CA ASN A 28 12.79 4.56 -3.90
C ASN A 28 11.62 5.47 -3.47
N ARG A 29 10.44 4.89 -3.19
CA ARG A 29 9.29 5.65 -2.68
C ARG A 29 9.54 6.14 -1.26
N PHE A 30 10.12 5.31 -0.39
CA PHE A 30 10.55 5.71 0.95
C PHE A 30 11.55 6.87 0.87
N GLU A 31 12.58 6.75 0.04
CA GLU A 31 13.59 7.79 -0.19
C GLU A 31 12.96 9.11 -0.63
N SER A 32 12.00 9.05 -1.55
CA SER A 32 11.27 10.24 -2.01
C SER A 32 10.42 10.90 -0.91
N LEU A 33 9.97 10.16 0.10
CA LEU A 33 9.13 10.68 1.18
C LEU A 33 9.95 11.18 2.36
N VAL A 34 11.02 10.46 2.72
CA VAL A 34 11.83 10.73 3.91
C VAL A 34 13.04 11.60 3.57
N GLY A 35 13.51 11.60 2.31
CA GLY A 35 14.68 12.35 1.87
C GLY A 35 16.02 11.67 2.20
N ARG A 36 16.00 10.40 2.61
CA ARG A 36 17.18 9.56 2.85
C ARG A 36 16.93 8.11 2.47
N PRO A 37 17.98 7.31 2.17
CA PRO A 37 17.85 5.86 2.04
C PRO A 37 17.32 5.23 3.35
N PRO A 38 16.56 4.13 3.25
CA PRO A 38 16.19 3.34 4.41
C PRO A 38 17.42 2.64 4.99
N GLU A 39 17.53 2.62 6.31
CA GLU A 39 18.60 1.88 7.00
C GLU A 39 18.35 0.36 6.91
N ASP A 40 17.08 -0.04 6.97
CA ASP A 40 16.62 -1.41 6.77
C ASP A 40 15.27 -1.44 6.03
N TYR A 41 14.93 -2.59 5.44
CA TYR A 41 13.65 -2.78 4.76
C TYR A 41 12.44 -2.72 5.72
N ASP A 42 12.64 -2.96 7.02
CA ASP A 42 11.57 -2.81 8.01
C ASP A 42 11.09 -1.35 8.14
N GLU A 43 11.96 -0.34 7.95
CA GLU A 43 11.52 1.07 7.89
C GLU A 43 10.56 1.31 6.73
N VAL A 44 10.86 0.69 5.60
CA VAL A 44 10.03 0.75 4.39
C VAL A 44 8.68 0.10 4.69
N VAL A 45 8.66 -1.10 5.28
CA VAL A 45 7.42 -1.79 5.66
C VAL A 45 6.62 -0.99 6.69
N ALA A 46 7.25 -0.40 7.70
CA ALA A 46 6.57 0.37 8.73
C ALA A 46 5.87 1.61 8.15
N LEU A 47 6.55 2.36 7.28
CA LEU A 47 6.01 3.57 6.68
C LEU A 47 4.94 3.25 5.62
N LEU A 48 5.21 2.25 4.79
CA LEU A 48 4.47 1.98 3.56
C LEU A 48 3.39 0.91 3.73
N GLY A 49 3.62 -0.10 4.56
CA GLY A 49 2.64 -1.14 4.88
C GLY A 49 1.51 -0.64 5.78
N SER A 50 1.76 0.40 6.59
CA SER A 50 0.75 1.00 7.46
C SER A 50 -0.13 2.04 6.75
N GLN A 51 0.22 2.43 5.52
CA GLN A 51 -0.47 3.48 4.77
C GLN A 51 -0.81 3.03 3.34
N PRO A 52 -1.86 2.21 3.17
CA PRO A 52 -2.28 1.72 1.85
C PRO A 52 -2.68 2.86 0.89
N THR A 53 -3.04 4.03 1.41
CA THR A 53 -3.38 5.22 0.60
C THR A 53 -2.17 5.87 -0.07
N LEU A 54 -0.95 5.66 0.43
CA LEU A 54 0.28 6.13 -0.21
C LEU A 54 0.67 5.29 -1.44
N PHE A 55 -0.01 4.15 -1.62
CA PHE A 55 0.15 3.18 -2.71
C PHE A 55 -1.00 3.19 -3.69
N ALA A 56 -1.69 4.32 -3.86
CA ALA A 56 -2.65 4.43 -4.95
C ALA A 56 -1.98 3.94 -6.26
N PRO A 57 -2.43 2.82 -6.83
CA PRO A 57 -1.98 2.39 -8.13
C PRO A 57 -2.25 3.56 -9.06
N TYR A 58 -1.31 3.87 -9.96
CA TYR A 58 -1.55 4.85 -11.01
C TYR A 58 -2.78 4.35 -11.81
N GLY A 59 -3.97 4.91 -11.52
CA GLY A 59 -5.25 4.50 -12.12
C GLY A 59 -6.32 3.91 -11.18
N SER A 60 -6.22 3.98 -9.85
CA SER A 60 -7.37 3.69 -8.98
C SER A 60 -8.09 4.99 -8.62
N ASP A 61 -9.18 5.25 -9.34
CA ASP A 61 -10.19 6.23 -8.97
C ASP A 61 -10.63 5.95 -7.52
N GLN A 62 -10.24 6.84 -6.61
CA GLN A 62 -10.71 6.81 -5.23
C GLN A 62 -12.18 7.22 -5.26
N THR A 63 -13.09 6.27 -5.49
CA THR A 63 -14.46 6.43 -4.98
C THR A 63 -14.35 6.40 -3.46
N THR A 64 -14.33 7.62 -2.92
CA THR A 64 -14.41 7.98 -1.53
C THR A 64 -15.28 7.01 -0.76
N LEU A 65 -14.65 6.30 0.18
CA LEU A 65 -15.33 5.64 1.29
C LEU A 65 -15.82 6.76 2.22
N THR A 66 -16.90 7.44 1.82
CA THR A 66 -17.63 8.35 2.70
C THR A 66 -18.40 7.48 3.68
N ASP A 67 -17.76 7.25 4.82
CA ASP A 67 -18.43 7.00 6.09
C ASP A 67 -19.44 8.14 6.33
N HIS A 68 -20.70 7.88 6.00
CA HIS A 68 -21.83 8.68 6.44
C HIS A 68 -22.77 7.77 7.24
N ARG A 69 -22.40 7.60 8.50
CA ARG A 69 -23.26 7.61 9.70
C ARG A 69 -24.68 7.06 9.52
N THR A 70 -24.92 5.92 10.16
CA THR A 70 -26.21 5.53 10.72
C THR A 70 -26.85 6.71 11.46
N ASP A 71 -28.04 7.15 11.02
CA ASP A 71 -29.01 7.78 11.90
C ASP A 71 -30.38 7.13 11.67
N ALA A 72 -30.89 6.55 12.76
CA ALA A 72 -32.22 6.02 12.85
C ALA A 72 -33.20 7.18 13.07
N GLY A 73 -34.21 7.31 12.20
CA GLY A 73 -35.30 8.26 12.42
C GLY A 73 -36.45 7.99 11.45
N GLY A 74 -37.50 7.35 11.94
CA GLY A 74 -38.70 7.04 11.15
C GLY A 74 -39.65 8.22 10.98
N ASP A 75 -40.53 8.11 9.99
CA ASP A 75 -41.93 8.54 10.07
C ASP A 75 -42.67 7.92 8.88
N GLN A 76 -43.56 6.97 9.17
CA GLN A 76 -44.57 6.53 8.22
C GLN A 76 -45.86 7.25 8.58
N ARG A 77 -46.34 8.14 7.72
CA ARG A 77 -47.75 8.49 7.66
C ARG A 77 -48.21 8.85 6.26
#